data_AF-A0A812UKH4-F1
#
_entry.id   AF-A0A812UKH4-F1
#
_cell.length_a   1.000
_cell.length_b   1.000
_cell.length_c   1.000
_cell.angle_alpha   90.00
_cell.angle_beta   90.00
_cell.angle_gamma   90.00
#
_symmetry.space_group_name_H-M   'P 1'
#
loop_
_entity.id
_entity.type
_entity.pdbx_description
1 polymer ?
#
loop_
_entity_poly.entity_id
_entity_poly.type
_entity_poly.pdbx_seq_one_letter_code
_entity_poly.pdbx_strand_id
1 'polypeptide(L)'
;ELPESAKDIPLVKVDVTNPADLEEAAKSAKVILNYAGTPYADKGLPVVEACTNNGCCYIDITGEVAFVKSSADRYDEKAKETKSLVVHCAGFDSIPSDIGAFMAATEMKKRHNMACARIRTVVGNMSGGASGGTLESGAYMLDNPNAENADAMTKRYGLDPPGGQAGPDTGDFGSISALGYDPDAEKWVMPFVMAPVNVRIIRRSNALMGYPYGTACSVGECMEPSFLVESHPVVVYFIFFPVELFLRDTDGSKAKKIGLTIRASGLPRHFSSLQSKVDDFCKHVDLHLPKDGKKVVFATAWLATDNVFVALMRKHFPEILTGMNLVAIDTLHLFPTALECAKLVEEKYAKKAMWKLPNGISTKDEFIAKYGDCEELDSADFDFVSKVEPFQRALEECEKDILITGRRMDQAAQRIKLDVWEDQKRTLNPMANFSWQDIIDYVDKEGVPVNAGHNWAFRCDAPIEATSRHLPDLPWTKVDLGKPFWRCSEAEIKGSPPAAVTYVFKSFGDMHTTVPVEPHESERAGRFVRQAKTECGIHTRTTFAGAPHGGSLVDLMVKDAATIQSLTSSAVKTIELNERQVGTVF
;
A
#
# COMPACT_ATOMS: atom_id res chain seq x y z
N GLU A 1 -1.19 11.20 -12.53
CA GLU A 1 -0.62 12.55 -12.60
C GLU A 1 -0.46 13.10 -11.17
N LEU A 2 0.23 14.21 -10.99
CA LEU A 2 0.21 14.94 -9.72
C LEU A 2 -1.23 15.47 -9.46
N PRO A 3 -1.68 15.56 -8.20
CA PRO A 3 -3.02 16.10 -7.87
C PRO A 3 -3.21 17.53 -8.42
N GLU A 4 -4.46 18.00 -8.55
CA GLU A 4 -4.77 19.34 -9.13
C GLU A 4 -3.98 20.47 -8.46
N SER A 5 -3.80 20.36 -7.14
CA SER A 5 -3.00 21.27 -6.30
C SER A 5 -1.51 21.28 -6.63
N ALA A 6 -1.04 20.30 -7.38
CA ALA A 6 0.34 20.08 -7.77
C ALA A 6 0.57 20.11 -9.29
N LYS A 7 -0.46 20.35 -10.11
CA LYS A 7 -0.34 20.48 -11.58
C LYS A 7 0.49 21.69 -12.02
N ASP A 8 0.45 22.76 -11.24
CA ASP A 8 1.24 23.96 -11.49
C ASP A 8 2.69 23.83 -10.98
N ILE A 9 3.05 22.71 -10.33
CA ILE A 9 4.44 22.49 -9.90
C ILE A 9 5.29 22.19 -11.14
N PRO A 10 6.31 23.02 -11.44
CA PRO A 10 7.16 22.80 -12.59
C PRO A 10 7.88 21.44 -12.49
N LEU A 11 7.72 20.61 -13.52
CA LEU A 11 8.44 19.35 -13.64
C LEU A 11 9.78 19.61 -14.32
N VAL A 12 10.86 19.29 -13.62
CA VAL A 12 12.23 19.40 -14.14
C VAL A 12 12.82 18.00 -14.23
N LYS A 13 13.36 17.66 -15.40
CA LYS A 13 14.12 16.42 -15.60
C LYS A 13 15.58 16.69 -15.23
N VAL A 14 16.13 15.90 -14.33
CA VAL A 14 17.53 16.00 -13.89
C VAL A 14 18.19 14.64 -14.07
N ASP A 15 19.26 14.56 -14.85
CA ASP A 15 20.10 13.37 -14.91
C ASP A 15 21.18 13.43 -13.82
N VAL A 16 21.08 12.57 -12.81
CA VAL A 16 22.02 12.52 -11.68
C VAL A 16 23.44 12.07 -12.08
N THR A 17 23.63 11.61 -13.32
CA THR A 17 24.97 11.31 -13.87
C THR A 17 25.59 12.49 -14.60
N ASN A 18 24.83 13.57 -14.83
CA ASN A 18 25.28 14.78 -15.50
C ASN A 18 25.51 15.91 -14.48
N PRO A 19 26.78 16.32 -14.23
CA PRO A 19 27.08 17.38 -13.27
C PRO A 19 26.42 18.72 -13.58
N ALA A 20 26.21 19.06 -14.87
CA ALA A 20 25.60 20.32 -15.27
C ALA A 20 24.11 20.40 -14.85
N ASP A 21 23.37 19.30 -15.03
CA ASP A 21 21.96 19.21 -14.65
C ASP A 21 21.81 19.32 -13.11
N LEU A 22 22.71 18.67 -12.37
CA LEU A 22 22.73 18.73 -10.91
C LEU A 22 23.06 20.14 -10.40
N GLU A 23 23.99 20.83 -11.04
CA GLU A 23 24.34 22.21 -10.69
C GLU A 23 23.18 23.17 -10.97
N GLU A 24 22.50 23.03 -12.11
CA GLU A 24 21.32 23.82 -12.44
C GLU A 24 20.18 23.57 -11.45
N ALA A 25 19.92 22.30 -11.12
CA ALA A 25 18.91 21.91 -10.13
C ALA A 25 19.22 22.51 -8.76
N ALA A 26 20.47 22.40 -8.29
CA ALA A 26 20.90 22.96 -7.00
C ALA A 26 20.81 24.48 -6.96
N LYS A 27 21.07 25.19 -8.06
CA LYS A 27 20.89 26.66 -8.16
C LYS A 27 19.42 27.08 -8.18
N SER A 28 18.55 26.24 -8.73
CA SER A 28 17.13 26.55 -8.88
C SER A 28 16.32 26.35 -7.58
N ALA A 29 16.87 25.65 -6.59
CA ALA A 29 16.18 25.27 -5.36
C ALA A 29 16.91 25.75 -4.10
N LYS A 30 16.15 26.00 -3.02
CA LYS A 30 16.71 26.21 -1.68
C LYS A 30 16.93 24.91 -0.93
N VAL A 31 16.10 23.90 -1.22
CA VAL A 31 16.12 22.59 -0.59
C VAL A 31 15.81 21.55 -1.67
N ILE A 32 16.62 20.51 -1.73
CA ILE A 32 16.38 19.31 -2.54
C ILE A 32 16.00 18.17 -1.60
N LEU A 33 14.82 17.60 -1.82
CA LEU A 33 14.31 16.43 -1.11
C LEU A 33 14.50 15.20 -2.00
N ASN A 34 15.47 14.36 -1.67
CA ASN A 34 15.82 13.19 -2.43
C ASN A 34 15.11 11.94 -1.89
N TYR A 35 14.01 11.56 -2.57
CA TYR A 35 13.23 10.37 -2.26
C TYR A 35 13.56 9.18 -3.17
N ALA A 36 14.41 9.37 -4.18
CA ALA A 36 14.66 8.40 -5.25
C ALA A 36 16.16 8.22 -5.47
N GLY A 37 16.74 7.24 -4.78
CA GLY A 37 18.18 7.04 -4.82
C GLY A 37 18.60 5.59 -4.63
N THR A 38 18.05 4.62 -5.35
CA THR A 38 18.60 3.25 -5.24
C THR A 38 19.78 3.03 -6.19
N PRO A 39 20.93 2.56 -5.66
CA PRO A 39 21.49 2.75 -4.30
C PRO A 39 22.08 4.16 -4.08
N TYR A 40 21.99 4.70 -2.86
CA TYR A 40 22.45 6.07 -2.57
C TYR A 40 23.98 6.15 -2.60
N ALA A 41 24.64 5.06 -2.21
CA ALA A 41 26.09 4.90 -2.34
C ALA A 41 26.60 5.19 -3.77
N ASP A 42 25.83 4.85 -4.80
CA ASP A 42 26.25 5.01 -6.20
C ASP A 42 25.89 6.39 -6.77
N LYS A 43 24.70 6.91 -6.44
CA LYS A 43 24.12 8.09 -7.13
C LYS A 43 23.85 9.29 -6.22
N GLY A 44 23.92 9.13 -4.90
CA GLY A 44 23.58 10.18 -3.94
C GLY A 44 24.68 11.23 -3.76
N LEU A 45 25.96 10.83 -3.80
CA LEU A 45 27.08 11.74 -3.52
C LEU A 45 27.19 12.92 -4.50
N PRO A 46 27.00 12.74 -5.82
CA PRO A 46 26.99 13.87 -6.76
C PRO A 46 25.90 14.89 -6.46
N VAL A 47 24.75 14.44 -5.95
CA VAL A 47 23.64 15.35 -5.57
C VAL A 47 24.03 16.16 -4.34
N VAL A 48 24.60 15.53 -3.31
CA VAL A 48 25.09 16.24 -2.11
C VAL A 48 26.17 17.25 -2.48
N GLU A 49 27.10 16.87 -3.36
CA GLU A 49 28.15 17.76 -3.85
C GLU A 49 27.57 19.00 -4.53
N ALA A 50 26.66 18.81 -5.48
CA ALA A 50 26.01 19.92 -6.19
C ALA A 50 25.25 20.84 -5.21
N CYS A 51 24.52 20.26 -4.26
CA CYS A 51 23.80 21.02 -3.24
C CYS A 51 24.75 21.87 -2.38
N THR A 52 25.77 21.24 -1.80
CA THR A 52 26.72 21.91 -0.89
C THR A 52 27.57 22.95 -1.61
N ASN A 53 27.95 22.74 -2.87
CA ASN A 53 28.68 23.73 -3.67
C ASN A 53 27.86 24.99 -3.97
N ASN A 54 26.54 24.88 -4.06
CA ASN A 54 25.65 25.99 -4.41
C ASN A 54 24.90 26.59 -3.21
N GLY A 55 25.14 26.11 -1.98
CA GLY A 55 24.42 26.57 -0.80
C GLY A 55 22.96 26.10 -0.73
N CYS A 56 22.62 25.06 -1.49
CA CYS A 56 21.30 24.41 -1.45
C CYS A 56 21.27 23.35 -0.35
N CYS A 57 20.21 23.32 0.45
CA CYS A 57 20.03 22.27 1.46
C CYS A 57 19.64 20.94 0.81
N TYR A 58 20.06 19.84 1.41
CA TYR A 58 19.80 18.49 0.94
C TYR A 58 19.18 17.65 2.06
N ILE A 59 18.12 16.92 1.74
CA ILE A 59 17.45 15.98 2.65
C ILE A 59 17.21 14.66 1.91
N ASP A 60 17.43 13.51 2.55
CA ASP A 60 17.06 12.20 2.00
C ASP A 60 16.47 11.24 3.02
N ILE A 61 16.01 10.08 2.53
CA ILE A 61 15.44 8.98 3.31
C ILE A 61 16.35 7.75 3.36
N THR A 62 17.67 7.92 3.21
CA THR A 62 18.60 6.78 3.13
C THR A 62 18.66 5.97 4.43
N GLY A 63 18.91 4.67 4.33
CA GLY A 63 19.30 3.80 5.45
C GLY A 63 20.78 3.40 5.41
N GLU A 64 21.55 3.93 4.45
CA GLU A 64 22.91 3.47 4.12
C GLU A 64 23.97 4.24 4.92
N VAL A 65 24.36 3.72 6.09
CA VAL A 65 25.35 4.36 6.99
C VAL A 65 26.69 4.67 6.31
N ALA A 66 27.15 3.83 5.37
CA ALA A 66 28.39 4.07 4.63
C ALA A 66 28.29 5.30 3.71
N PHE A 67 27.11 5.54 3.12
CA PHE A 67 26.84 6.73 2.32
C PHE A 67 26.75 7.98 3.21
N VAL A 68 26.05 7.90 4.34
CA VAL A 68 26.00 8.99 5.34
C VAL A 68 27.41 9.39 5.79
N LYS A 69 28.28 8.41 6.04
CA LYS A 69 29.68 8.66 6.40
C LYS A 69 30.45 9.35 5.28
N SER A 70 30.35 8.83 4.05
CA SER A 70 31.02 9.38 2.87
C SER A 70 30.60 10.83 2.61
N SER A 71 29.31 11.11 2.74
CA SER A 71 28.73 12.44 2.59
C SER A 71 29.29 13.40 3.65
N ALA A 72 29.26 12.99 4.93
CA ALA A 72 29.81 13.78 6.02
C ALA A 72 31.31 14.06 5.84
N ASP A 73 32.11 13.04 5.52
CA ASP A 73 33.57 13.21 5.40
C ASP A 73 33.96 14.15 4.26
N ARG A 74 33.22 14.11 3.15
CA ARG A 74 33.55 14.88 1.95
C ARG A 74 32.99 16.29 1.98
N TYR A 75 31.82 16.50 2.57
CA TYR A 75 31.04 17.71 2.36
C TYR A 75 30.68 18.49 3.63
N ASP A 76 31.02 18.03 4.84
CA ASP A 76 30.67 18.73 6.10
C ASP A 76 31.30 20.13 6.19
N GLU A 77 32.59 20.28 5.87
CA GLU A 77 33.25 21.59 5.82
C GLU A 77 32.66 22.48 4.73
N LYS A 78 32.40 21.91 3.55
CA LYS A 78 31.81 22.67 2.44
C LYS A 78 30.42 23.19 2.78
N ALA A 79 29.61 22.36 3.44
CA ALA A 79 28.28 22.74 3.88
C ALA A 79 28.30 23.88 4.91
N LYS A 80 29.29 23.90 5.83
CA LYS A 80 29.50 25.01 6.77
C LYS A 80 29.88 26.30 6.05
N GLU A 81 30.79 26.22 5.07
CA GLU A 81 31.22 27.37 4.26
C GLU A 81 30.04 28.01 3.50
N THR A 82 29.23 27.19 2.84
CA THR A 82 28.11 27.67 2.00
C THR A 82 26.80 27.86 2.76
N LYS A 83 26.78 27.49 4.05
CA LYS A 83 25.59 27.52 4.92
C LYS A 83 24.44 26.62 4.43
N SER A 84 24.74 25.56 3.67
CA SER A 84 23.77 24.52 3.34
C SER A 84 23.59 23.52 4.47
N LEU A 85 22.39 22.96 4.63
CA LEU A 85 22.12 21.87 5.55
C LEU A 85 22.04 20.54 4.80
N VAL A 86 22.69 19.50 5.32
CA VAL A 86 22.64 18.14 4.78
C VAL A 86 22.05 17.24 5.86
N VAL A 87 20.84 16.71 5.62
CA VAL A 87 20.11 15.87 6.58
C VAL A 87 19.84 14.51 5.94
N HIS A 88 20.51 13.49 6.45
CA HIS A 88 20.27 12.11 6.02
C HIS A 88 19.24 11.41 6.91
N CYS A 89 18.69 10.31 6.41
CA CYS A 89 17.78 9.44 7.17
C CYS A 89 16.49 10.14 7.64
N ALA A 90 16.04 11.16 6.93
CA ALA A 90 14.82 11.91 7.21
C ALA A 90 13.55 11.15 6.73
N GLY A 91 13.48 9.86 7.05
CA GLY A 91 12.33 8.99 6.81
C GLY A 91 11.77 8.42 8.10
N PHE A 92 10.74 7.58 7.97
CA PHE A 92 10.14 6.86 9.10
C PHE A 92 11.18 6.05 9.89
N ASP A 93 12.20 5.51 9.22
CA ASP A 93 13.17 4.64 9.85
C ASP A 93 13.94 5.32 11.00
N SER A 94 14.34 6.59 10.86
CA SER A 94 15.17 7.29 11.87
C SER A 94 14.52 8.53 12.52
N ILE A 95 13.54 9.19 11.89
CA ILE A 95 12.91 10.41 12.47
C ILE A 95 12.29 10.16 13.86
N PRO A 96 11.45 9.11 14.05
CA PRO A 96 10.81 8.88 15.34
C PRO A 96 11.83 8.67 16.46
N SER A 97 12.91 7.96 16.14
CA SER A 97 14.00 7.68 17.06
C SER A 97 14.84 8.91 17.41
N ASP A 98 15.28 9.68 16.41
CA ASP A 98 16.17 10.83 16.61
C ASP A 98 15.44 12.00 17.28
N ILE A 99 14.27 12.38 16.75
CA ILE A 99 13.45 13.43 17.34
C ILE A 99 12.92 13.01 18.71
N GLY A 100 12.54 11.73 18.87
CA GLY A 100 12.13 11.19 20.18
C GLY A 100 13.24 11.30 21.23
N ALA A 101 14.47 10.95 20.87
CA ALA A 101 15.63 11.11 21.75
C ALA A 101 15.89 12.59 22.09
N PHE A 102 15.82 13.48 21.10
CA PHE A 102 15.95 14.92 21.31
C PHE A 102 14.90 15.47 22.28
N MET A 103 13.63 15.09 22.09
CA MET A 103 12.52 15.51 22.94
C MET A 103 12.68 15.00 24.37
N ALA A 104 13.05 13.73 24.55
CA ALA A 104 13.28 13.14 25.87
C ALA A 104 14.42 13.86 26.62
N ALA A 105 15.55 14.10 25.95
CA ALA A 105 16.68 14.82 26.55
C ALA A 105 16.35 16.27 26.89
N THR A 106 15.61 16.95 26.00
CA THR A 106 15.18 18.34 26.22
C THR A 106 14.27 18.44 27.43
N GLU A 107 13.29 17.54 27.56
CA GLU A 107 12.35 17.58 28.68
C GLU A 107 13.01 17.19 30.01
N MET A 108 13.95 16.24 30.01
CA MET A 108 14.75 15.91 31.19
C MET A 108 15.59 17.09 31.68
N LYS A 109 16.25 17.80 30.75
CA LYS A 109 17.00 19.02 31.08
C LYS A 109 16.06 20.12 31.58
N LYS A 110 14.88 20.29 30.98
CA LYS A 110 13.91 21.31 31.39
C LYS A 110 13.32 21.04 32.78
N ARG A 111 12.94 19.79 33.09
CA ARG A 111 12.29 19.43 34.37
C ARG A 111 13.26 19.25 35.51
N HIS A 112 14.43 18.69 35.23
CA HIS A 112 15.35 18.23 36.27
C HIS A 112 16.73 18.89 36.19
N ASN A 113 17.01 19.68 35.14
CA ASN A 113 18.33 20.27 34.88
C ASN A 113 19.46 19.22 34.86
N MET A 114 19.15 18.02 34.37
CA MET A 114 20.05 16.88 34.29
C MET A 114 20.10 16.34 32.85
N ALA A 115 21.26 15.77 32.49
CA ALA A 115 21.42 15.00 31.26
C ALA A 115 20.79 13.61 31.40
N CYS A 116 20.41 12.99 30.27
CA CYS A 116 19.90 11.63 30.27
C CYS A 116 21.04 10.64 30.51
N ALA A 117 20.89 9.73 31.48
CA ALA A 117 21.81 8.60 31.61
C ALA A 117 21.59 7.55 30.49
N ARG A 118 20.33 7.37 30.09
CA ARG A 118 19.92 6.43 29.04
C ARG A 118 18.67 6.93 28.33
N ILE A 119 18.64 6.74 27.02
CA ILE A 119 17.46 6.90 26.17
C ILE A 119 17.21 5.55 25.49
N ARG A 120 15.98 5.05 25.60
CA ARG A 120 15.57 3.82 24.92
C ARG A 120 14.33 4.10 24.10
N THR A 121 14.40 3.81 22.82
CA THR A 121 13.24 3.83 21.93
C THR A 121 12.64 2.43 21.90
N VAL A 122 11.38 2.31 22.32
CA VAL A 122 10.62 1.06 22.23
C VAL A 122 9.62 1.20 21.10
N VAL A 123 9.89 0.52 19.99
CA VAL A 123 9.01 0.50 18.84
C VAL A 123 7.85 -0.45 19.12
N GLY A 124 6.64 0.10 19.18
CA GLY A 124 5.42 -0.65 19.43
C GLY A 124 4.93 -1.40 18.18
N ASN A 125 3.61 -1.55 18.06
CA ASN A 125 3.01 -2.18 16.88
C ASN A 125 3.35 -1.38 15.61
N MET A 126 3.99 -2.05 14.66
CA MET A 126 4.26 -1.54 13.32
C MET A 126 3.40 -2.30 12.30
N SER A 127 2.74 -1.59 11.41
CA SER A 127 2.05 -2.17 10.26
C SER A 127 2.70 -1.71 8.96
N GLY A 128 3.11 -2.64 8.10
CA GLY A 128 3.82 -2.36 6.86
C GLY A 128 4.98 -3.31 6.61
N GLY A 129 5.70 -3.11 5.51
CA GLY A 129 6.92 -3.86 5.18
C GLY A 129 7.98 -2.93 4.63
N ALA A 130 9.21 -3.42 4.49
CA ALA A 130 10.29 -2.66 3.87
C ALA A 130 9.92 -2.25 2.44
N SER A 131 10.16 -0.99 2.07
CA SER A 131 9.93 -0.52 0.70
C SER A 131 10.86 -1.26 -0.29
N GLY A 132 10.51 -1.28 -1.58
CA GLY A 132 11.36 -1.89 -2.61
C GLY A 132 12.79 -1.32 -2.61
N GLY A 133 12.93 -0.02 -2.35
CA GLY A 133 14.23 0.63 -2.22
C GLY A 133 14.97 0.26 -0.93
N THR A 134 14.26 0.07 0.19
CA THR A 134 14.85 -0.42 1.45
C THR A 134 15.43 -1.83 1.28
N LEU A 135 14.75 -2.70 0.53
CA LEU A 135 15.23 -4.06 0.23
C LEU A 135 16.42 -4.06 -0.74
N GLU A 136 16.40 -3.20 -1.76
CA GLU A 136 17.51 -3.05 -2.72
C GLU A 136 18.75 -2.45 -2.05
N SER A 137 18.61 -1.42 -1.24
CA SER A 137 19.69 -0.88 -0.40
C SER A 137 20.20 -1.90 0.61
N GLY A 138 19.32 -2.69 1.22
CA GLY A 138 19.69 -3.79 2.12
C GLY A 138 20.53 -4.87 1.41
N ALA A 139 20.10 -5.29 0.21
CA ALA A 139 20.84 -6.25 -0.62
C ALA A 139 22.18 -5.67 -1.09
N TYR A 140 22.22 -4.40 -1.51
CA TYR A 140 23.45 -3.72 -1.90
C TYR A 140 24.45 -3.65 -0.74
N MET A 141 24.01 -3.36 0.49
CA MET A 141 24.88 -3.35 1.68
C MET A 141 25.48 -4.74 1.99
N LEU A 142 24.77 -5.82 1.68
CA LEU A 142 25.25 -7.20 1.82
C LEU A 142 26.22 -7.60 0.70
N ASP A 143 25.92 -7.19 -0.54
CA ASP A 143 26.68 -7.55 -1.75
C ASP A 143 27.94 -6.69 -1.94
N ASN A 144 27.92 -5.44 -1.44
CA ASN A 144 29.02 -4.48 -1.52
C ASN A 144 29.41 -4.02 -0.11
N PRO A 145 30.07 -4.89 0.69
CA PRO A 145 30.66 -4.46 1.96
C PRO A 145 31.71 -3.40 1.63
N ASN A 146 31.33 -2.13 1.79
CA ASN A 146 32.15 -1.02 1.35
C ASN A 146 33.36 -0.89 2.27
N ALA A 147 34.52 -1.37 1.82
CA ALA A 147 35.73 -1.48 2.62
C ALA A 147 36.25 -0.12 3.11
N GLU A 148 35.98 0.97 2.37
CA GLU A 148 36.40 2.34 2.76
C GLU A 148 35.70 2.85 4.02
N ASN A 149 34.47 2.39 4.31
CA ASN A 149 33.65 2.89 5.43
C ASN A 149 33.06 1.76 6.29
N ALA A 150 33.66 0.56 6.25
CA ALA A 150 33.23 -0.59 7.06
C ALA A 150 33.18 -0.24 8.56
N ASP A 151 34.09 0.63 9.00
CA ASP A 151 34.16 1.17 10.36
C ASP A 151 32.91 1.97 10.78
N ALA A 152 32.20 2.59 9.85
CA ALA A 152 31.00 3.39 10.17
C ALA A 152 29.89 2.50 10.75
N MET A 153 29.76 1.27 10.22
CA MET A 153 28.82 0.27 10.71
C MET A 153 29.36 -0.55 11.87
N THR A 154 30.66 -0.84 11.95
CA THR A 154 31.21 -1.68 13.04
C THR A 154 31.50 -0.90 14.32
N LYS A 155 31.77 0.41 14.24
CA LYS A 155 31.99 1.28 15.40
C LYS A 155 30.67 1.93 15.84
N ARG A 156 30.45 1.96 17.16
CA ARG A 156 29.25 2.56 17.78
C ARG A 156 29.06 4.05 17.43
N TYR A 157 30.17 4.78 17.40
CA TYR A 157 30.24 6.21 17.07
C TYR A 157 30.81 6.41 15.65
N GLY A 158 30.61 5.44 14.76
CA GLY A 158 31.21 5.43 13.42
C GLY A 158 30.80 6.61 12.53
N LEU A 159 29.72 7.32 12.89
CA LEU A 159 29.24 8.53 12.22
C LEU A 159 29.60 9.83 12.94
N ASP A 160 30.22 9.79 14.11
CA ASP A 160 30.56 11.00 14.86
C ASP A 160 31.71 11.76 14.18
N PRO A 161 31.76 13.09 14.30
CA PRO A 161 32.90 13.89 13.83
C PRO A 161 34.24 13.42 14.45
N PRO A 162 35.38 13.63 13.78
CA PRO A 162 36.70 13.33 14.35
C PRO A 162 36.91 14.01 15.71
N GLY A 163 37.38 13.25 16.71
CA GLY A 163 37.46 13.72 18.10
C GLY A 163 36.17 13.59 18.90
N GLY A 164 35.15 12.94 18.32
CA GLY A 164 33.89 12.57 18.97
C GLY A 164 34.05 11.62 20.15
N GLN A 165 32.95 11.39 20.86
CA GLN A 165 32.93 10.73 22.15
C GLN A 165 33.30 9.24 22.08
N ALA A 166 33.98 8.74 23.12
CA ALA A 166 33.99 7.33 23.50
C ALA A 166 33.28 7.19 24.86
N GLY A 167 32.00 6.82 24.86
CA GLY A 167 31.18 6.68 26.07
C GLY A 167 31.03 5.23 26.57
N PRO A 168 30.47 5.03 27.79
CA PRO A 168 30.14 3.73 28.37
C PRO A 168 28.90 3.08 27.73
N ASP A 169 28.53 3.48 26.50
CA ASP A 169 27.26 3.15 25.87
C ASP A 169 27.08 1.63 25.72
N THR A 170 25.86 1.15 25.95
CA THR A 170 25.53 -0.27 26.13
C THR A 170 25.05 -0.92 24.83
N GLY A 171 25.83 -0.80 23.75
CA GLY A 171 25.52 -1.44 22.46
C GLY A 171 24.25 -0.90 21.78
N ASP A 172 23.98 -1.32 20.55
CA ASP A 172 22.94 -0.72 19.70
C ASP A 172 21.49 -1.06 20.13
N PHE A 173 21.33 -2.12 20.92
CA PHE A 173 20.03 -2.59 21.46
C PHE A 173 19.89 -2.33 22.97
N GLY A 174 20.83 -1.57 23.56
CA GLY A 174 20.95 -1.49 25.02
C GLY A 174 21.30 -2.84 25.67
N SER A 175 20.75 -3.11 26.84
CA SER A 175 20.94 -4.38 27.58
C SER A 175 20.16 -5.58 27.02
N ILE A 176 19.43 -5.42 25.92
CA ILE A 176 18.52 -6.43 25.37
C ILE A 176 19.12 -7.00 24.09
N SER A 177 19.89 -8.09 24.19
CA SER A 177 20.50 -8.77 23.04
C SER A 177 19.61 -9.85 22.41
N ALA A 178 18.46 -10.15 23.03
CA ALA A 178 17.48 -11.15 22.61
C ALA A 178 16.10 -10.76 23.16
N LEU A 179 15.11 -11.67 23.10
CA LEU A 179 13.82 -11.46 23.77
C LEU A 179 14.03 -11.28 25.28
N GLY A 180 13.55 -10.18 25.84
CA GLY A 180 13.66 -9.86 27.26
C GLY A 180 12.53 -8.96 27.73
N TYR A 181 12.31 -8.91 29.04
CA TYR A 181 11.33 -7.99 29.63
C TYR A 181 12.02 -6.66 29.98
N ASP A 182 11.48 -5.56 29.51
CA ASP A 182 11.93 -4.22 29.86
C ASP A 182 11.08 -3.67 31.01
N PRO A 183 11.67 -3.47 32.21
CA PRO A 183 10.93 -2.95 33.36
C PRO A 183 10.55 -1.47 33.22
N ASP A 184 11.26 -0.67 32.41
CA ASP A 184 10.94 0.76 32.24
C ASP A 184 9.74 0.94 31.30
N ALA A 185 9.60 0.05 30.32
CA ALA A 185 8.49 0.06 29.36
C ALA A 185 7.33 -0.85 29.77
N GLU A 186 7.50 -1.65 30.83
CA GLU A 186 6.57 -2.69 31.31
C GLU A 186 6.13 -3.67 30.21
N LYS A 187 7.05 -4.01 29.30
CA LYS A 187 6.76 -4.80 28.09
C LYS A 187 7.85 -5.83 27.82
N TRP A 188 7.46 -6.94 27.20
CA TRP A 188 8.42 -7.79 26.50
C TRP A 188 8.92 -7.06 25.26
N VAL A 189 10.22 -7.12 25.02
CA VAL A 189 10.92 -6.43 23.95
C VAL A 189 12.00 -7.31 23.35
N MET A 190 12.41 -7.00 22.14
CA MET A 190 13.50 -7.67 21.43
C MET A 190 14.30 -6.68 20.58
N PRO A 191 15.48 -7.03 20.05
CA PRO A 191 16.28 -6.13 19.22
C PRO A 191 15.49 -5.61 18.00
N PHE A 192 15.55 -4.30 17.76
CA PHE A 192 14.92 -3.69 16.58
C PHE A 192 15.88 -3.69 15.39
N VAL A 193 15.41 -4.09 14.20
CA VAL A 193 16.27 -4.30 13.03
C VAL A 193 17.04 -3.05 12.58
N MET A 194 16.42 -1.87 12.63
CA MET A 194 17.06 -0.61 12.21
C MET A 194 17.88 0.04 13.33
N ALA A 195 17.92 -0.54 14.53
CA ALA A 195 18.68 0.01 15.65
C ALA A 195 20.14 0.32 15.28
N PRO A 196 20.90 -0.55 14.55
CA PRO A 196 22.28 -0.24 14.19
C PRO A 196 22.42 1.01 13.31
N VAL A 197 21.42 1.38 12.53
CA VAL A 197 21.44 2.63 11.75
C VAL A 197 21.06 3.80 12.66
N ASN A 198 19.89 3.70 13.29
CA ASN A 198 19.26 4.80 14.01
C ASN A 198 20.09 5.30 15.19
N VAL A 199 20.63 4.40 16.01
CA VAL A 199 21.42 4.82 17.18
C VAL A 199 22.67 5.59 16.79
N ARG A 200 23.25 5.32 15.61
CA ARG A 200 24.39 6.09 15.08
C ARG A 200 23.97 7.49 14.64
N ILE A 201 22.76 7.62 14.08
CA ILE A 201 22.17 8.92 13.77
C ILE A 201 21.95 9.72 15.07
N ILE A 202 21.35 9.12 16.10
CA ILE A 202 21.14 9.78 17.41
C ILE A 202 22.48 10.24 18.02
N ARG A 203 23.51 9.38 18.00
CA ARG A 203 24.85 9.71 18.50
C ARG A 203 25.45 10.88 17.72
N ARG A 204 25.38 10.85 16.39
CA ARG A 204 25.86 11.94 15.53
C ARG A 204 25.10 13.24 15.78
N SER A 205 23.77 13.21 15.87
CA SER A 205 22.92 14.37 16.20
C SER A 205 23.32 14.99 17.54
N ASN A 206 23.54 14.15 18.57
CA ASN A 206 24.04 14.62 19.87
C ASN A 206 25.42 15.28 19.75
N ALA A 207 26.37 14.68 19.01
CA ALA A 207 27.71 15.22 18.83
C ALA A 207 27.69 16.57 18.08
N LEU A 208 26.93 16.67 16.99
CA LEU A 208 26.81 17.90 16.19
C LEU A 208 26.16 19.06 16.96
N MET A 209 25.27 18.77 17.91
CA MET A 209 24.63 19.79 18.75
C MET A 209 25.44 20.18 20.01
N GLY A 210 26.64 19.62 20.19
CA GLY A 210 27.47 19.91 21.38
C GLY A 210 27.04 19.15 22.63
N TYR A 211 26.59 17.90 22.46
CA TYR A 211 26.22 16.96 23.51
C TYR A 211 25.08 17.39 24.45
N PRO A 212 23.94 17.89 23.94
CA PRO A 212 22.80 18.27 24.79
C PRO A 212 22.22 17.10 25.60
N TYR A 213 22.40 15.86 25.15
CA TYR A 213 21.91 14.66 25.85
C TYR A 213 22.87 14.24 26.96
N GLY A 214 24.04 14.86 27.01
CA GLY A 214 25.22 14.45 27.76
C GLY A 214 26.20 13.70 26.87
N THR A 215 27.49 13.85 27.19
CA THR A 215 28.43 12.73 26.98
C THR A 215 28.00 11.63 27.97
N ALA A 216 28.49 10.40 27.98
CA ALA A 216 27.96 9.32 28.84
C ALA A 216 26.47 8.88 28.65
N CYS A 217 25.60 9.61 27.94
CA CYS A 217 24.25 9.14 27.62
C CYS A 217 24.31 7.88 26.75
N SER A 218 23.63 6.82 27.17
CA SER A 218 23.48 5.58 26.39
C SER A 218 22.21 5.61 25.55
N VAL A 219 22.28 5.10 24.32
CA VAL A 219 21.13 5.06 23.39
C VAL A 219 20.93 3.64 22.87
N GLY A 220 19.68 3.20 22.80
CA GLY A 220 19.37 1.87 22.28
C GLY A 220 17.94 1.79 21.77
N GLU A 221 17.70 0.87 20.84
CA GLU A 221 16.37 0.63 20.31
C GLU A 221 15.98 -0.84 20.42
N CYS A 222 14.72 -1.04 20.80
CA CYS A 222 14.09 -2.35 20.85
C CYS A 222 12.67 -2.25 20.30
N MET A 223 12.06 -3.39 20.03
CA MET A 223 10.69 -3.48 19.52
C MET A 223 9.86 -4.51 20.30
N GLU A 224 8.54 -4.37 20.27
CA GLU A 224 7.62 -5.35 20.83
C GLU A 224 7.61 -6.67 20.00
N PRO A 225 7.53 -7.85 20.65
CA PRO A 225 7.50 -9.15 19.98
C PRO A 225 6.24 -9.40 19.13
N SER A 226 5.21 -8.57 19.25
CA SER A 226 4.01 -8.63 18.40
C SER A 226 4.39 -8.61 16.91
N PHE A 227 5.47 -7.92 16.57
CA PHE A 227 6.06 -7.95 15.23
C PHE A 227 6.44 -9.37 14.77
N LEU A 228 6.96 -10.26 15.62
CA LEU A 228 7.32 -11.65 15.25
C LEU A 228 6.10 -12.56 15.02
N VAL A 229 4.98 -12.23 15.65
CA VAL A 229 3.74 -13.01 15.53
C VAL A 229 2.99 -12.61 14.25
N GLU A 230 3.17 -11.36 13.81
CA GLU A 230 2.58 -10.82 12.58
C GLU A 230 3.52 -10.89 11.36
N SER A 231 4.84 -10.98 11.56
CA SER A 231 5.84 -11.18 10.51
C SER A 231 6.24 -12.65 10.36
N HIS A 232 6.32 -13.15 9.12
CA HIS A 232 6.57 -14.56 8.82
C HIS A 232 7.91 -15.03 9.44
N PRO A 233 8.02 -16.23 10.06
CA PRO A 233 9.23 -16.71 10.74
C PRO A 233 10.52 -16.77 9.88
N VAL A 234 10.37 -16.72 8.55
CA VAL A 234 11.48 -16.65 7.59
C VAL A 234 12.07 -15.24 7.55
N VAL A 235 11.26 -14.18 7.65
CA VAL A 235 11.70 -12.77 7.72
C VAL A 235 12.50 -12.56 9.01
N VAL A 236 12.04 -13.14 10.12
CA VAL A 236 12.75 -13.19 11.40
C VAL A 236 14.12 -13.87 11.24
N TYR A 237 14.17 -15.00 10.53
CA TYR A 237 15.44 -15.71 10.29
C TYR A 237 16.40 -14.90 9.41
N PHE A 238 15.92 -14.21 8.36
CA PHE A 238 16.77 -13.38 7.48
C PHE A 238 17.14 -12.01 8.06
N ILE A 239 16.37 -11.47 9.00
CA ILE A 239 16.68 -10.21 9.68
C ILE A 239 17.66 -10.43 10.84
N PHE A 240 17.47 -11.48 11.65
CA PHE A 240 18.24 -11.66 12.87
C PHE A 240 19.48 -12.54 12.70
N PHE A 241 19.48 -13.51 11.77
CA PHE A 241 20.62 -14.42 11.57
C PHE A 241 21.85 -13.74 10.95
N PRO A 242 21.73 -12.82 9.96
CA PRO A 242 22.89 -12.12 9.42
C PRO A 242 23.48 -11.13 10.42
N VAL A 243 22.67 -10.44 11.21
CA VAL A 243 23.14 -9.42 12.17
C VAL A 243 23.94 -10.06 13.31
N GLU A 244 23.50 -11.20 13.86
CA GLU A 244 24.25 -11.90 14.91
C GLU A 244 25.57 -12.50 14.39
N LEU A 245 25.62 -12.90 13.12
CA LEU A 245 26.83 -13.44 12.48
C LEU A 245 27.79 -12.32 12.03
N PHE A 246 27.30 -11.19 11.51
CA PHE A 246 28.12 -10.03 11.14
C PHE A 246 28.79 -9.40 12.35
N LEU A 247 28.08 -9.34 13.49
CA LEU A 247 28.63 -8.89 14.77
C LEU A 247 29.68 -9.86 15.36
N ARG A 248 29.79 -11.07 14.81
CA ARG A 248 30.75 -12.11 15.24
C ARG A 248 31.79 -12.48 14.17
N ASP A 249 31.73 -11.92 12.96
CA ASP A 249 32.64 -12.23 11.84
C ASP A 249 33.70 -11.13 11.71
N THR A 250 34.84 -11.30 12.37
CA THR A 250 35.91 -10.30 12.41
C THR A 250 36.77 -10.24 11.15
N ASP A 251 36.66 -11.22 10.23
CA ASP A 251 37.49 -11.33 9.03
C ASP A 251 36.72 -11.42 7.69
N GLY A 252 35.38 -11.38 7.73
CA GLY A 252 34.51 -11.40 6.54
C GLY A 252 34.52 -12.70 5.73
N SER A 253 35.18 -13.76 6.22
CA SER A 253 35.32 -15.03 5.49
C SER A 253 34.04 -15.87 5.51
N LYS A 254 33.20 -15.73 6.55
CA LYS A 254 31.94 -16.48 6.68
C LYS A 254 30.82 -15.84 5.86
N ALA A 255 30.78 -14.51 5.78
CA ALA A 255 29.86 -13.77 4.90
C ALA A 255 30.00 -14.18 3.43
N LYS A 256 31.24 -14.31 2.93
CA LYS A 256 31.55 -14.72 1.54
C LYS A 256 31.07 -16.13 1.18
N LYS A 257 31.15 -17.06 2.13
CA LYS A 257 30.76 -18.47 1.93
C LYS A 257 29.24 -18.64 1.87
N ILE A 258 28.49 -17.80 2.60
CA ILE A 258 27.02 -17.81 2.63
C ILE A 258 26.43 -17.08 1.41
N GLY A 259 27.03 -15.98 0.94
CA GLY A 259 26.65 -15.34 -0.32
C GLY A 259 26.73 -16.29 -1.52
N LEU A 260 27.66 -17.26 -1.48
CA LEU A 260 27.75 -18.33 -2.47
C LEU A 260 26.65 -19.39 -2.33
N THR A 261 26.24 -19.72 -1.10
CA THR A 261 25.15 -20.67 -0.80
C THR A 261 23.77 -20.09 -1.12
N ILE A 262 23.56 -18.79 -0.92
CA ILE A 262 22.33 -18.07 -1.31
C ILE A 262 22.18 -18.04 -2.84
N ARG A 263 23.28 -17.88 -3.58
CA ARG A 263 23.29 -18.02 -5.05
C ARG A 263 22.92 -19.43 -5.52
N ALA A 264 23.25 -20.45 -4.74
CA ALA A 264 23.00 -21.86 -5.08
C ALA A 264 21.63 -22.38 -4.65
N SER A 265 20.94 -21.73 -3.70
CA SER A 265 19.70 -22.23 -3.10
C SER A 265 18.40 -21.76 -3.79
N GLY A 266 18.47 -20.79 -4.71
CA GLY A 266 17.35 -20.44 -5.60
C GLY A 266 15.99 -20.19 -4.92
N LEU A 267 15.93 -19.43 -3.83
CA LEU A 267 14.70 -19.23 -3.01
C LEU A 267 14.74 -17.88 -2.23
N PRO A 268 13.60 -17.28 -1.83
CA PRO A 268 12.57 -16.59 -2.63
C PRO A 268 12.41 -15.09 -2.24
N ARG A 269 11.98 -14.25 -3.19
CA ARG A 269 11.54 -12.86 -2.95
C ARG A 269 10.17 -12.87 -2.25
N HIS A 270 10.02 -12.31 -1.05
CA HIS A 270 8.71 -12.18 -0.39
C HIS A 270 8.36 -10.75 0.06
N PHE A 271 7.79 -9.97 -0.88
CA PHE A 271 6.44 -9.42 -0.69
C PHE A 271 5.49 -10.61 -0.50
N SER A 272 4.37 -10.53 0.24
CA SER A 272 3.45 -11.67 0.32
C SER A 272 3.13 -12.12 -1.10
N SER A 273 3.71 -13.25 -1.50
CA SER A 273 3.65 -13.65 -2.89
C SER A 273 2.19 -13.92 -3.20
N LEU A 274 1.80 -13.80 -4.47
CA LEU A 274 0.47 -14.25 -4.89
C LEU A 274 0.15 -15.65 -4.33
N GLN A 275 1.16 -16.53 -4.24
CA GLN A 275 1.03 -17.84 -3.59
C GLN A 275 0.66 -17.75 -2.11
N SER A 276 1.35 -16.93 -1.32
CA SER A 276 1.04 -16.73 0.11
C SER A 276 -0.39 -16.21 0.32
N LYS A 277 -0.87 -15.31 -0.55
CA LYS A 277 -2.26 -14.81 -0.48
C LYS A 277 -3.27 -15.89 -0.87
N VAL A 278 -2.91 -16.76 -1.81
CA VAL A 278 -3.69 -17.95 -2.16
C VAL A 278 -3.71 -18.95 -1.00
N ASP A 279 -2.61 -19.11 -0.27
CA ASP A 279 -2.55 -19.99 0.90
C ASP A 279 -3.44 -19.46 2.04
N ASP A 280 -3.42 -18.14 2.29
CA ASP A 280 -4.33 -17.48 3.24
C ASP A 280 -5.79 -17.60 2.82
N PHE A 281 -6.08 -17.42 1.52
CA PHE A 281 -7.40 -17.68 0.94
C PHE A 281 -7.87 -19.10 1.27
N CYS A 282 -7.01 -20.09 1.05
CA CYS A 282 -7.32 -21.50 1.32
C CYS A 282 -7.59 -21.73 2.81
N LYS A 283 -6.75 -21.17 3.68
CA LYS A 283 -6.91 -21.27 5.14
C LYS A 283 -8.26 -20.72 5.59
N HIS A 284 -8.68 -19.57 5.10
CA HIS A 284 -9.96 -18.96 5.49
C HIS A 284 -11.17 -19.71 4.92
N VAL A 285 -11.08 -20.22 3.69
CA VAL A 285 -12.11 -21.09 3.12
C VAL A 285 -12.26 -22.35 3.96
N ASP A 286 -11.17 -23.02 4.31
CA ASP A 286 -11.19 -24.25 5.10
C ASP A 286 -11.73 -24.05 6.52
N LEU A 287 -11.44 -22.89 7.12
CA LEU A 287 -11.84 -22.54 8.48
C LEU A 287 -13.33 -22.18 8.57
N HIS A 288 -13.84 -21.43 7.60
CA HIS A 288 -15.16 -20.80 7.72
C HIS A 288 -16.26 -21.49 6.91
N LEU A 289 -15.93 -22.21 5.83
CA LEU A 289 -16.95 -22.82 4.97
C LEU A 289 -17.22 -24.29 5.33
N PRO A 290 -18.49 -24.72 5.30
CA PRO A 290 -18.83 -26.13 5.41
C PRO A 290 -18.24 -26.91 4.23
N LYS A 291 -17.74 -28.12 4.48
CA LYS A 291 -17.07 -28.95 3.46
C LYS A 291 -17.99 -29.36 2.31
N ASP A 292 -19.29 -29.41 2.55
CA ASP A 292 -20.28 -29.70 1.51
C ASP A 292 -20.76 -28.45 0.74
N GLY A 293 -20.28 -27.25 1.12
CA GLY A 293 -20.63 -25.97 0.50
C GLY A 293 -22.11 -25.55 0.65
N LYS A 294 -22.96 -26.31 1.34
CA LYS A 294 -24.39 -26.01 1.42
C LYS A 294 -24.64 -24.73 2.23
N LYS A 295 -25.71 -24.01 1.87
CA LYS A 295 -26.10 -22.73 2.49
C LYS A 295 -25.02 -21.64 2.40
N VAL A 296 -24.01 -21.83 1.57
CA VAL A 296 -23.02 -20.81 1.21
C VAL A 296 -23.46 -20.13 -0.08
N VAL A 297 -23.50 -18.81 -0.09
CA VAL A 297 -23.82 -18.01 -1.28
C VAL A 297 -22.63 -17.13 -1.61
N PHE A 298 -22.17 -17.14 -2.86
CA PHE A 298 -21.25 -16.14 -3.40
C PHE A 298 -22.02 -15.16 -4.29
N ALA A 299 -22.03 -13.88 -3.92
CA ALA A 299 -22.61 -12.83 -4.76
C ALA A 299 -21.60 -12.41 -5.83
N THR A 300 -21.93 -12.62 -7.10
CA THR A 300 -21.05 -12.32 -8.24
C THR A 300 -21.66 -11.29 -9.16
N ALA A 301 -20.85 -10.31 -9.56
CA ALA A 301 -21.13 -9.41 -10.68
C ALA A 301 -20.22 -9.71 -11.89
N TRP A 302 -19.52 -10.84 -11.84
CA TRP A 302 -18.58 -11.32 -12.87
C TRP A 302 -17.44 -10.33 -13.15
N LEU A 303 -17.03 -9.62 -12.11
CA LEU A 303 -15.81 -8.81 -12.12
C LEU A 303 -14.57 -9.72 -12.13
N ALA A 304 -13.41 -9.19 -12.55
CA ALA A 304 -12.17 -9.96 -12.57
C ALA A 304 -11.87 -10.66 -11.24
N THR A 305 -12.16 -9.97 -10.13
CA THR A 305 -12.05 -10.52 -8.76
C THR A 305 -12.96 -11.71 -8.53
N ASP A 306 -14.23 -11.61 -8.95
CA ASP A 306 -15.22 -12.67 -8.79
C ASP A 306 -14.83 -13.89 -9.62
N ASN A 307 -14.30 -13.66 -10.81
CA ASN A 307 -13.85 -14.72 -11.71
C ASN A 307 -12.62 -15.44 -11.15
N VAL A 308 -11.69 -14.70 -10.52
CA VAL A 308 -10.55 -15.26 -9.79
C VAL A 308 -11.01 -16.07 -8.58
N PHE A 309 -12.03 -15.62 -7.84
CA PHE A 309 -12.63 -16.42 -6.77
C PHE A 309 -13.13 -17.77 -7.26
N VAL A 310 -13.92 -17.79 -8.34
CA VAL A 310 -14.44 -19.04 -8.92
C VAL A 310 -13.29 -19.95 -9.37
N ALA A 311 -12.24 -19.37 -9.97
CA ALA A 311 -11.05 -20.11 -10.38
C ALA A 311 -10.31 -20.75 -9.19
N LEU A 312 -10.12 -19.99 -8.10
CA LEU A 312 -9.48 -20.47 -6.87
C LEU A 312 -10.32 -21.56 -6.20
N MET A 313 -11.63 -21.36 -6.07
CA MET A 313 -12.53 -22.37 -5.53
C MET A 313 -12.54 -23.64 -6.38
N ARG A 314 -12.52 -23.52 -7.71
CA ARG A 314 -12.47 -24.69 -8.59
C ARG A 314 -11.17 -25.47 -8.43
N LYS A 315 -10.05 -24.77 -8.27
CA LYS A 315 -8.71 -25.35 -8.14
C LYS A 315 -8.48 -26.03 -6.79
N HIS A 316 -8.90 -25.39 -5.71
CA HIS A 316 -8.57 -25.82 -4.34
C HIS A 316 -9.73 -26.50 -3.61
N PHE A 317 -10.98 -26.16 -3.94
CA PHE A 317 -12.18 -26.60 -3.21
C PHE A 317 -13.34 -26.98 -4.14
N PRO A 318 -13.14 -27.92 -5.10
CA PRO A 318 -14.16 -28.24 -6.10
C PRO A 318 -15.47 -28.78 -5.50
N GLU A 319 -15.43 -29.48 -4.36
CA GLU A 319 -16.63 -29.97 -3.69
C GLU A 319 -17.43 -28.84 -3.03
N ILE A 320 -16.76 -27.92 -2.32
CA ILE A 320 -17.39 -26.73 -1.75
C ILE A 320 -18.00 -25.87 -2.86
N LEU A 321 -17.28 -25.67 -3.97
CA LEU A 321 -17.79 -24.94 -5.14
C LEU A 321 -19.05 -25.61 -5.72
N THR A 322 -19.09 -26.95 -5.74
CA THR A 322 -20.23 -27.70 -6.25
C THR A 322 -21.46 -27.46 -5.38
N GLY A 323 -21.32 -27.49 -4.06
CA GLY A 323 -22.44 -27.31 -3.13
C GLY A 323 -22.89 -25.87 -2.86
N MET A 324 -22.02 -24.86 -3.05
CA MET A 324 -22.40 -23.45 -2.85
C MET A 324 -23.27 -22.91 -3.98
N ASN A 325 -23.96 -21.80 -3.75
CA ASN A 325 -24.72 -21.08 -4.78
C ASN A 325 -23.93 -19.86 -5.26
N LEU A 326 -23.63 -19.76 -6.55
CA LEU A 326 -23.24 -18.49 -7.15
C LEU A 326 -24.53 -17.73 -7.48
N VAL A 327 -24.71 -16.52 -6.96
CA VAL A 327 -25.90 -15.69 -7.20
C VAL A 327 -25.48 -14.49 -8.02
N ALA A 328 -26.09 -14.34 -9.19
CA ALA A 328 -25.87 -13.22 -10.10
C ALA A 328 -27.19 -12.49 -10.32
N ILE A 329 -27.15 -11.16 -10.35
CA ILE A 329 -28.33 -10.33 -10.58
C ILE A 329 -28.23 -9.74 -11.97
N ASP A 330 -29.20 -10.05 -12.83
CA ASP A 330 -29.35 -9.37 -14.11
C ASP A 330 -30.30 -8.19 -13.90
N THR A 331 -29.72 -6.99 -13.84
CA THR A 331 -30.46 -5.74 -13.68
C THR A 331 -31.22 -5.35 -14.95
N LEU A 332 -31.04 -6.07 -16.07
CA LEU A 332 -31.47 -5.71 -17.43
C LEU A 332 -30.73 -4.49 -18.03
N HIS A 333 -29.73 -3.99 -17.31
CA HIS A 333 -28.96 -2.80 -17.67
C HIS A 333 -27.44 -3.06 -17.67
N LEU A 334 -27.02 -4.32 -17.54
CA LEU A 334 -25.62 -4.72 -17.60
C LEU A 334 -25.04 -4.56 -19.01
N PHE A 335 -23.72 -4.42 -19.10
CA PHE A 335 -23.02 -4.48 -20.37
C PHE A 335 -23.22 -5.87 -21.03
N PRO A 336 -23.48 -5.96 -22.35
CA PRO A 336 -23.52 -7.25 -23.06
C PRO A 336 -22.25 -8.08 -22.83
N THR A 337 -21.08 -7.42 -22.80
CA THR A 337 -19.79 -8.06 -22.54
C THR A 337 -19.67 -8.62 -21.12
N ALA A 338 -20.44 -8.13 -20.15
CA ALA A 338 -20.51 -8.71 -18.80
C ALA A 338 -21.30 -10.03 -18.81
N LEU A 339 -22.40 -10.09 -19.55
CA LEU A 339 -23.18 -11.33 -19.74
C LEU A 339 -22.37 -12.39 -20.51
N GLU A 340 -21.61 -11.97 -21.53
CA GLU A 340 -20.68 -12.85 -22.24
C GLU A 340 -19.55 -13.36 -21.34
N CYS A 341 -18.94 -12.48 -20.56
CA CYS A 341 -17.93 -12.84 -19.55
C CYS A 341 -18.47 -13.91 -18.60
N ALA A 342 -19.68 -13.71 -18.08
CA ALA A 342 -20.31 -14.67 -17.20
C ALA A 342 -20.43 -16.06 -17.83
N LYS A 343 -20.94 -16.14 -19.07
CA LYS A 343 -21.04 -17.42 -19.81
C LYS A 343 -19.68 -18.11 -19.94
N LEU A 344 -18.63 -17.36 -20.30
CA LEU A 344 -17.27 -17.90 -20.41
C LEU A 344 -16.74 -18.46 -19.08
N VAL A 345 -17.03 -17.79 -17.96
CA VAL A 345 -16.61 -18.24 -16.62
C VAL A 345 -17.41 -19.47 -16.19
N GLU A 346 -18.73 -19.46 -16.38
CA GLU A 346 -19.62 -20.58 -16.06
C GLU A 346 -19.24 -21.84 -16.85
N GLU A 347 -18.94 -21.69 -18.15
CA GLU A 347 -18.48 -22.78 -19.02
C GLU A 347 -17.09 -23.28 -18.62
N LYS A 348 -16.11 -22.38 -18.44
CA LYS A 348 -14.73 -22.76 -18.10
C LYS A 348 -14.64 -23.53 -16.78
N TYR A 349 -15.40 -23.11 -15.77
CA TYR A 349 -15.35 -23.71 -14.44
C TYR A 349 -16.50 -24.68 -14.14
N ALA A 350 -17.37 -24.94 -15.13
CA ALA A 350 -18.54 -25.83 -15.03
C ALA A 350 -19.43 -25.51 -13.81
N LYS A 351 -19.62 -24.22 -13.51
CA LYS A 351 -20.45 -23.76 -12.38
C LYS A 351 -21.36 -22.63 -12.85
N LYS A 352 -22.66 -22.95 -12.97
CA LYS A 352 -23.70 -21.96 -13.31
C LYS A 352 -24.08 -21.12 -12.10
N ALA A 353 -24.38 -19.85 -12.32
CA ALA A 353 -25.02 -19.02 -11.33
C ALA A 353 -26.54 -19.15 -11.36
N MET A 354 -27.14 -18.95 -10.19
CA MET A 354 -28.54 -18.64 -10.03
C MET A 354 -28.75 -17.18 -10.41
N TRP A 355 -29.21 -16.96 -11.64
CA TRP A 355 -29.57 -15.64 -12.12
C TRP A 355 -30.92 -15.20 -11.58
N LYS A 356 -30.98 -13.98 -11.05
CA LYS A 356 -32.23 -13.32 -10.68
C LYS A 356 -32.44 -12.05 -11.48
N LEU A 357 -33.67 -11.90 -11.94
CA LEU A 357 -34.19 -10.70 -12.59
C LEU A 357 -35.11 -9.95 -11.63
N PRO A 358 -35.40 -8.66 -11.90
CA PRO A 358 -36.41 -7.90 -11.19
C PRO A 358 -37.75 -8.67 -11.14
N ASN A 359 -38.44 -8.61 -10.01
CA ASN A 359 -39.61 -9.44 -9.78
C ASN A 359 -40.73 -9.22 -10.82
N GLY A 360 -41.06 -10.29 -11.55
CA GLY A 360 -42.07 -10.28 -12.61
C GLY A 360 -41.65 -9.56 -13.89
N ILE A 361 -40.34 -9.37 -14.12
CA ILE A 361 -39.79 -8.69 -15.30
C ILE A 361 -38.77 -9.60 -15.97
N SER A 362 -38.89 -9.76 -17.28
CA SER A 362 -38.03 -10.61 -18.10
C SER A 362 -37.25 -9.81 -19.14
N THR A 363 -37.68 -8.59 -19.47
CA THR A 363 -37.04 -7.75 -20.50
C THR A 363 -36.86 -6.31 -20.02
N LYS A 364 -35.91 -5.60 -20.63
CA LYS A 364 -35.69 -4.17 -20.37
C LYS A 364 -36.94 -3.34 -20.71
N ASP A 365 -37.67 -3.70 -21.77
CA ASP A 365 -38.89 -3.00 -22.17
C ASP A 365 -40.01 -3.15 -21.12
N GLU A 366 -40.13 -4.33 -20.52
CA GLU A 366 -41.06 -4.56 -19.39
C GLU A 366 -40.63 -3.78 -18.15
N PHE A 367 -39.32 -3.65 -17.89
CA PHE A 367 -38.80 -2.83 -16.81
C PHE A 367 -39.19 -1.36 -16.99
N ILE A 368 -38.91 -0.80 -18.18
CA ILE A 368 -39.23 0.60 -18.51
C ILE A 368 -40.74 0.83 -18.45
N ALA A 369 -41.55 -0.08 -18.99
CA ALA A 369 -43.01 0.04 -18.95
C ALA A 369 -43.59 0.07 -17.54
N LYS A 370 -42.94 -0.60 -16.57
CA LYS A 370 -43.43 -0.71 -15.19
C LYS A 370 -42.86 0.36 -14.26
N TYR A 371 -41.57 0.67 -14.39
CA TYR A 371 -40.83 1.50 -13.44
C TYR A 371 -40.34 2.83 -14.04
N GLY A 372 -40.39 3.00 -15.36
CA GLY A 372 -39.77 4.14 -16.06
C GLY A 372 -38.31 3.87 -16.47
N ASP A 373 -37.73 4.82 -17.20
CA ASP A 373 -36.31 4.74 -17.58
C ASP A 373 -35.40 4.89 -16.35
N CYS A 374 -34.24 4.23 -16.37
CA CYS A 374 -33.21 4.34 -15.34
C CYS A 374 -32.67 5.77 -15.13
N GLU A 375 -32.82 6.67 -16.11
CA GLU A 375 -32.47 8.09 -15.98
C GLU A 375 -33.56 8.92 -15.27
N GLU A 376 -34.81 8.45 -15.29
CA GLU A 376 -35.97 9.14 -14.69
C GLU A 376 -36.28 8.63 -13.27
N LEU A 377 -35.94 7.37 -13.01
CA LEU A 377 -36.18 6.73 -11.72
C LEU A 377 -35.16 7.22 -10.67
N ASP A 378 -35.64 7.44 -9.44
CA ASP A 378 -34.73 7.72 -8.34
C ASP A 378 -33.73 6.57 -8.15
N SER A 379 -32.47 6.92 -7.90
CA SER A 379 -31.38 5.93 -7.81
C SER A 379 -31.64 4.89 -6.71
N ALA A 380 -32.33 5.28 -5.64
CA ALA A 380 -32.65 4.39 -4.55
C ALA A 380 -33.69 3.34 -4.93
N ASP A 381 -34.72 3.77 -5.65
CA ASP A 381 -35.79 2.92 -6.14
C ASP A 381 -35.28 1.98 -7.23
N PHE A 382 -34.46 2.49 -8.16
CA PHE A 382 -33.79 1.66 -9.17
C PHE A 382 -32.97 0.55 -8.51
N ASP A 383 -32.09 0.90 -7.57
CA ASP A 383 -31.27 -0.10 -6.87
C ASP A 383 -32.12 -1.10 -6.10
N PHE A 384 -33.22 -0.67 -5.50
CA PHE A 384 -34.11 -1.57 -4.77
C PHE A 384 -34.73 -2.63 -5.70
N VAL A 385 -35.38 -2.20 -6.78
CA VAL A 385 -36.12 -3.10 -7.66
C VAL A 385 -35.21 -3.93 -8.56
N SER A 386 -34.05 -3.39 -8.94
CA SER A 386 -33.13 -4.05 -9.89
C SER A 386 -32.07 -4.91 -9.20
N LYS A 387 -31.68 -4.60 -7.96
CA LYS A 387 -30.54 -5.24 -7.27
C LYS A 387 -30.92 -5.82 -5.92
N VAL A 388 -31.53 -5.02 -5.04
CA VAL A 388 -31.73 -5.40 -3.63
C VAL A 388 -32.79 -6.49 -3.49
N GLU A 389 -34.01 -6.29 -4.01
CA GLU A 389 -35.07 -7.30 -3.93
C GLU A 389 -34.67 -8.62 -4.60
N PRO A 390 -34.15 -8.63 -5.85
CA PRO A 390 -33.79 -9.89 -6.50
C PRO A 390 -32.69 -10.64 -5.74
N PHE A 391 -31.75 -9.91 -5.14
CA PHE A 391 -30.70 -10.49 -4.33
C PHE A 391 -31.24 -11.05 -3.01
N GLN A 392 -32.07 -10.32 -2.28
CA GLN A 392 -32.70 -10.80 -1.04
C GLN A 392 -33.49 -12.09 -1.28
N ARG A 393 -34.31 -12.11 -2.35
CA ARG A 393 -35.05 -13.29 -2.76
C ARG A 393 -34.15 -14.49 -3.07
N ALA A 394 -33.03 -14.28 -3.77
CA ALA A 394 -32.05 -15.36 -3.96
C ALA A 394 -31.44 -15.86 -2.64
N LEU A 395 -31.15 -14.98 -1.68
CA LEU A 395 -30.61 -15.39 -0.38
C LEU A 395 -31.60 -16.26 0.40
N GLU A 396 -32.89 -15.91 0.36
CA GLU A 396 -33.97 -16.69 0.98
C GLU A 396 -34.13 -18.07 0.32
N GLU A 397 -34.19 -18.12 -1.02
CA GLU A 397 -34.29 -19.37 -1.77
C GLU A 397 -33.07 -20.29 -1.56
N CYS A 398 -31.88 -19.72 -1.33
CA CYS A 398 -30.67 -20.47 -1.02
C CYS A 398 -30.58 -20.93 0.44
N GLU A 399 -31.54 -20.55 1.29
CA GLU A 399 -31.47 -20.69 2.75
C GLU A 399 -30.10 -20.24 3.31
N LYS A 400 -29.63 -19.08 2.84
CA LYS A 400 -28.26 -18.60 3.07
C LYS A 400 -27.92 -18.62 4.56
N ASP A 401 -26.83 -19.29 4.90
CA ASP A 401 -26.15 -19.18 6.20
C ASP A 401 -24.92 -18.25 6.09
N ILE A 402 -24.03 -18.53 5.14
CA ILE A 402 -22.79 -17.77 4.91
C ILE A 402 -22.87 -17.04 3.57
N LEU A 403 -22.55 -15.74 3.58
CA LEU A 403 -22.34 -14.96 2.35
C LEU A 403 -20.85 -14.85 2.06
N ILE A 404 -20.45 -14.98 0.81
CA ILE A 404 -19.11 -14.67 0.33
C ILE A 404 -19.22 -13.49 -0.61
N THR A 405 -18.27 -12.55 -0.52
CA THR A 405 -18.18 -11.43 -1.47
C THR A 405 -16.78 -11.29 -2.06
N GLY A 406 -16.69 -10.78 -3.28
CA GLY A 406 -15.43 -10.45 -3.94
C GLY A 406 -14.83 -9.11 -3.50
N ARG A 407 -15.16 -8.60 -2.31
CA ARG A 407 -14.67 -7.29 -1.84
C ARG A 407 -13.20 -7.36 -1.43
N ARG A 408 -12.43 -6.36 -1.85
CA ARG A 408 -11.03 -6.15 -1.50
C ARG A 408 -10.81 -4.78 -0.86
N MET A 409 -9.81 -4.66 0.01
CA MET A 409 -9.51 -3.40 0.72
C MET A 409 -9.04 -2.28 -0.23
N ASP A 410 -8.44 -2.63 -1.37
CA ASP A 410 -7.90 -1.67 -2.33
C ASP A 410 -8.92 -1.11 -3.33
N GLN A 411 -10.19 -1.57 -3.27
CA GLN A 411 -11.23 -1.16 -4.21
C GLN A 411 -11.88 0.20 -3.90
N ALA A 412 -11.89 0.66 -2.65
CA ALA A 412 -12.50 1.94 -2.27
C ALA A 412 -12.07 2.40 -0.87
N ALA A 413 -12.10 3.72 -0.64
CA ALA A 413 -11.84 4.33 0.67
C ALA A 413 -12.80 3.83 1.78
N GLN A 414 -13.99 3.32 1.47
CA GLN A 414 -14.89 2.76 2.51
C GLN A 414 -14.49 1.35 2.97
N ARG A 415 -13.50 0.72 2.33
CA ARG A 415 -13.09 -0.69 2.57
C ARG A 415 -11.73 -0.82 3.24
N ILE A 416 -11.16 0.27 3.76
CA ILE A 416 -9.86 0.29 4.43
C ILE A 416 -9.79 -0.72 5.58
N LYS A 417 -10.93 -0.96 6.25
CA LYS A 417 -11.07 -1.93 7.33
C LYS A 417 -12.14 -2.95 6.96
N LEU A 418 -11.79 -3.84 6.03
CA LEU A 418 -12.61 -4.97 5.65
C LEU A 418 -12.07 -6.23 6.34
N ASP A 419 -12.82 -6.73 7.32
CA ASP A 419 -12.46 -7.99 7.97
C ASP A 419 -12.63 -9.16 6.98
N VAL A 420 -11.69 -10.12 7.01
CA VAL A 420 -11.82 -11.35 6.21
C VAL A 420 -13.07 -12.13 6.63
N TRP A 421 -13.41 -12.13 7.92
CA TRP A 421 -14.64 -12.71 8.45
C TRP A 421 -15.43 -11.66 9.24
N GLU A 422 -16.62 -11.32 8.75
CA GLU A 422 -17.58 -10.43 9.44
C GLU A 422 -18.58 -11.27 10.23
N ASP A 423 -18.27 -11.53 11.50
CA ASP A 423 -19.02 -12.45 12.36
C ASP A 423 -20.51 -12.11 12.47
N GLN A 424 -20.83 -10.83 12.70
CA GLN A 424 -22.20 -10.35 12.84
C GLN A 424 -23.06 -10.58 11.58
N LYS A 425 -22.44 -10.56 10.40
CA LYS A 425 -23.16 -10.72 9.11
C LYS A 425 -23.08 -12.14 8.57
N ARG A 426 -22.24 -12.98 9.17
CA ARG A 426 -21.76 -14.27 8.65
C ARG A 426 -21.32 -14.12 7.20
N THR A 427 -20.40 -13.18 6.98
CA THR A 427 -19.88 -12.84 5.64
C THR A 427 -18.37 -13.08 5.58
N LEU A 428 -17.92 -13.83 4.57
CA LEU A 428 -16.52 -14.08 4.27
C LEU A 428 -16.06 -13.20 3.09
N ASN A 429 -14.93 -12.53 3.27
CA ASN A 429 -14.25 -11.70 2.27
C ASN A 429 -12.86 -12.30 2.01
N PRO A 430 -12.77 -13.46 1.33
CA PRO A 430 -11.56 -14.28 1.33
C PRO A 430 -10.42 -13.67 0.51
N MET A 431 -10.71 -12.62 -0.27
CA MET A 431 -9.74 -11.85 -1.04
C MET A 431 -9.55 -10.42 -0.50
N ALA A 432 -9.89 -10.15 0.76
CA ALA A 432 -9.77 -8.79 1.35
C ALA A 432 -8.36 -8.20 1.17
N ASN A 433 -7.31 -9.04 1.29
CA ASN A 433 -5.90 -8.68 1.19
C ASN A 433 -5.32 -8.73 -0.24
N PHE A 434 -6.12 -9.09 -1.25
CA PHE A 434 -5.68 -9.11 -2.64
C PHE A 434 -5.74 -7.69 -3.20
N SER A 435 -4.68 -7.27 -3.89
CA SER A 435 -4.65 -6.04 -4.67
C SER A 435 -5.11 -6.29 -6.10
N TRP A 436 -5.44 -5.21 -6.83
CA TRP A 436 -5.72 -5.25 -8.26
C TRP A 436 -4.60 -5.96 -9.04
N GLN A 437 -3.34 -5.73 -8.66
CA GLN A 437 -2.19 -6.38 -9.31
C GLN A 437 -2.23 -7.90 -9.11
N ASP A 438 -2.51 -8.36 -7.89
CA ASP A 438 -2.63 -9.80 -7.60
C ASP A 438 -3.75 -10.46 -8.43
N ILE A 439 -4.87 -9.74 -8.62
CA ILE A 439 -6.00 -10.23 -9.42
C ILE A 439 -5.59 -10.36 -10.89
N ILE A 440 -5.01 -9.33 -11.51
CA ILE A 440 -4.62 -9.38 -12.93
C ILE A 440 -3.45 -10.34 -13.17
N ASP A 441 -2.53 -10.48 -12.22
CA ASP A 441 -1.44 -11.46 -12.29
C ASP A 441 -1.99 -12.89 -12.27
N TYR A 442 -2.99 -13.16 -11.40
CA TYR A 442 -3.65 -14.46 -11.35
C TYR A 442 -4.48 -14.74 -12.61
N VAL A 443 -5.21 -13.72 -13.09
CA VAL A 443 -5.95 -13.78 -14.38
C VAL A 443 -5.01 -14.18 -15.51
N ASP A 444 -3.85 -13.53 -15.58
CA ASP A 444 -2.90 -13.75 -16.66
C ASP A 444 -2.23 -15.10 -16.57
N LYS A 445 -1.85 -15.51 -15.36
CA LYS A 445 -1.21 -16.79 -15.09
C LYS A 445 -2.12 -17.98 -15.38
N GLU A 446 -3.39 -17.93 -14.96
CA GLU A 446 -4.32 -19.06 -15.02
C GLU A 446 -5.34 -18.94 -16.17
N GLY A 447 -5.21 -17.89 -16.99
CA GLY A 447 -6.07 -17.59 -18.14
C GLY A 447 -7.53 -17.38 -17.74
N VAL A 448 -7.81 -16.78 -16.58
CA VAL A 448 -9.18 -16.56 -16.09
C VAL A 448 -9.94 -15.65 -17.06
N PRO A 449 -11.15 -16.01 -17.53
CA PRO A 449 -11.92 -15.13 -18.39
C PRO A 449 -12.26 -13.83 -17.67
N VAL A 450 -12.13 -12.71 -18.39
CA VAL A 450 -12.45 -11.36 -17.91
C VAL A 450 -13.29 -10.65 -18.96
N ASN A 451 -13.99 -9.61 -18.54
CA ASN A 451 -14.88 -8.85 -19.42
C ASN A 451 -14.07 -8.21 -20.56
N ALA A 452 -14.46 -8.49 -21.81
CA ALA A 452 -13.82 -7.94 -23.01
C ALA A 452 -13.88 -6.39 -23.06
N GLY A 453 -14.73 -5.78 -22.23
CA GLY A 453 -14.71 -4.35 -21.92
C GLY A 453 -13.32 -3.81 -21.55
N HIS A 454 -12.46 -4.64 -20.94
CA HIS A 454 -11.09 -4.28 -20.57
C HIS A 454 -10.14 -4.11 -21.77
N ASN A 455 -10.53 -4.56 -22.96
CA ASN A 455 -9.72 -4.43 -24.18
C ASN A 455 -9.87 -3.05 -24.84
N TRP A 456 -10.84 -2.24 -24.39
CA TRP A 456 -11.11 -0.94 -25.01
C TRP A 456 -10.30 0.17 -24.34
N ALA A 457 -9.63 0.97 -25.17
CA ALA A 457 -9.10 2.28 -24.81
C ALA A 457 -9.91 3.39 -25.50
N PHE A 458 -10.09 4.51 -24.80
CA PHE A 458 -10.76 5.71 -25.31
C PHE A 458 -9.73 6.83 -25.33
N ARG A 459 -9.33 7.28 -26.52
CA ARG A 459 -8.28 8.27 -26.73
C ARG A 459 -8.88 9.65 -26.95
N CYS A 460 -8.44 10.65 -26.20
CA CYS A 460 -8.98 12.01 -26.23
C CYS A 460 -7.86 13.05 -26.36
N ASP A 461 -8.18 14.18 -26.99
CA ASP A 461 -7.29 15.34 -27.07
C ASP A 461 -7.32 16.19 -25.80
N ALA A 462 -8.37 16.08 -24.99
CA ALA A 462 -8.55 16.78 -23.73
C ALA A 462 -9.29 15.92 -22.68
N PRO A 463 -9.14 16.22 -21.38
CA PRO A 463 -9.90 15.55 -20.33
C PRO A 463 -11.42 15.73 -20.50
N ILE A 464 -12.16 14.66 -20.26
CA ILE A 464 -13.63 14.65 -20.21
C ILE A 464 -14.06 14.46 -18.76
N GLU A 465 -14.93 15.32 -18.26
CA GLU A 465 -15.53 15.21 -16.93
C GLU A 465 -16.19 13.85 -16.73
N ALA A 466 -15.89 13.18 -15.60
CA ALA A 466 -16.40 11.84 -15.33
C ALA A 466 -17.95 11.77 -15.39
N THR A 467 -18.63 12.82 -14.92
CA THR A 467 -20.09 13.00 -14.97
C THR A 467 -20.69 12.99 -16.37
N SER A 468 -19.87 13.23 -17.41
CA SER A 468 -20.28 13.32 -18.81
C SER A 468 -19.87 12.10 -19.64
N ARG A 469 -19.00 11.21 -19.11
CA ARG A 469 -18.41 10.07 -19.85
C ARG A 469 -19.39 8.95 -20.26
N HIS A 470 -20.66 9.04 -19.91
CA HIS A 470 -21.70 8.08 -20.30
C HIS A 470 -22.45 8.53 -21.57
N LEU A 471 -22.23 9.77 -22.04
CA LEU A 471 -22.91 10.32 -23.21
C LEU A 471 -22.42 9.63 -24.51
N PRO A 472 -23.29 9.44 -25.52
CA PRO A 472 -22.97 8.69 -26.73
C PRO A 472 -21.98 9.41 -27.66
N ASP A 473 -21.97 10.75 -27.66
CA ASP A 473 -21.23 11.59 -28.62
C ASP A 473 -20.08 12.36 -27.96
N LEU A 474 -19.14 11.62 -27.38
CA LEU A 474 -17.96 12.21 -26.74
C LEU A 474 -16.78 12.32 -27.73
N PRO A 475 -15.91 13.35 -27.58
CA PRO A 475 -14.76 13.58 -28.44
C PRO A 475 -13.60 12.61 -28.12
N TRP A 476 -13.90 11.32 -28.20
CA TRP A 476 -12.92 10.24 -28.01
C TRP A 476 -12.87 9.31 -29.22
N THR A 477 -11.73 8.69 -29.43
CA THR A 477 -11.59 7.58 -30.37
C THR A 477 -11.57 6.29 -29.58
N LYS A 478 -12.58 5.45 -29.75
CA LYS A 478 -12.65 4.11 -29.16
C LYS A 478 -11.77 3.15 -29.96
N VAL A 479 -10.85 2.47 -29.29
CA VAL A 479 -9.85 1.57 -29.89
C VAL A 479 -9.88 0.22 -29.19
N ASP A 480 -9.96 -0.86 -29.98
CA ASP A 480 -9.76 -2.22 -29.47
C ASP A 480 -8.25 -2.50 -29.40
N LEU A 481 -7.75 -2.79 -28.21
CA LEU A 481 -6.36 -3.15 -27.98
C LEU A 481 -6.08 -4.63 -28.31
N GLY A 482 -7.13 -5.44 -28.54
CA GLY A 482 -7.05 -6.89 -28.78
C GLY A 482 -6.67 -7.73 -27.56
N LYS A 483 -6.27 -7.08 -26.46
CA LYS A 483 -5.92 -7.68 -25.16
C LYS A 483 -6.29 -6.70 -24.04
N PRO A 484 -6.43 -7.18 -22.78
CA PRO A 484 -6.75 -6.30 -21.68
C PRO A 484 -5.70 -5.19 -21.51
N PHE A 485 -6.15 -3.99 -21.12
CA PHE A 485 -5.27 -2.81 -21.06
C PHE A 485 -4.03 -3.01 -20.16
N TRP A 486 -4.10 -3.84 -19.12
CA TRP A 486 -2.95 -4.11 -18.25
C TRP A 486 -1.84 -4.94 -18.91
N ARG A 487 -2.12 -5.56 -20.07
CA ARG A 487 -1.10 -6.24 -20.91
C ARG A 487 -0.59 -5.35 -22.04
N CYS A 488 -1.04 -4.10 -22.10
CA CYS A 488 -0.63 -3.13 -23.09
C CYS A 488 0.44 -2.22 -22.50
N SER A 489 1.43 -1.89 -23.33
CA SER A 489 2.33 -0.78 -23.06
C SER A 489 1.57 0.55 -23.10
N GLU A 490 2.12 1.58 -22.46
CA GLU A 490 1.56 2.93 -22.50
C GLU A 490 1.44 3.45 -23.95
N ALA A 491 2.39 3.10 -24.82
CA ALA A 491 2.36 3.45 -26.24
C ALA A 491 1.20 2.77 -27.00
N GLU A 492 0.87 1.51 -26.68
CA GLU A 492 -0.30 0.82 -27.26
C GLU A 492 -1.61 1.47 -26.81
N ILE A 493 -1.69 1.89 -25.54
CA ILE A 493 -2.89 2.56 -25.00
C ILE A 493 -3.05 3.96 -25.63
N LYS A 494 -1.98 4.77 -25.65
CA LYS A 494 -1.99 6.15 -26.18
C LYS A 494 -2.06 6.25 -27.70
N GLY A 495 -1.51 5.28 -28.42
CA GLY A 495 -1.46 5.30 -29.89
C GLY A 495 -0.32 6.17 -30.45
N SER A 496 -0.33 6.36 -31.77
CA SER A 496 0.61 7.20 -32.50
C SER A 496 -0.15 8.09 -33.49
N PRO A 497 -0.09 9.44 -33.36
CA PRO A 497 0.52 10.17 -32.24
C PRO A 497 -0.14 9.84 -30.89
N PRO A 498 0.58 10.00 -29.76
CA PRO A 498 0.04 9.68 -28.45
C PRO A 498 -1.11 10.64 -28.10
N ALA A 499 -2.25 10.08 -27.74
CA ALA A 499 -3.38 10.85 -27.22
C ALA A 499 -2.99 11.58 -25.92
N ALA A 500 -3.53 12.77 -25.72
CA ALA A 500 -3.28 13.56 -24.51
C ALA A 500 -3.85 12.86 -23.27
N VAL A 501 -5.06 12.30 -23.39
CA VAL A 501 -5.73 11.56 -22.32
C VAL A 501 -6.25 10.24 -22.84
N THR A 502 -6.19 9.21 -22.00
CA THR A 502 -6.73 7.88 -22.32
C THR A 502 -7.55 7.33 -21.19
N TYR A 503 -8.71 6.74 -21.50
CA TYR A 503 -9.56 6.06 -20.55
C TYR A 503 -9.68 4.57 -20.86
N VAL A 504 -9.88 3.75 -19.83
CA VAL A 504 -10.05 2.29 -19.87
C VAL A 504 -11.11 1.87 -18.85
N PHE A 505 -11.79 0.74 -19.07
CA PHE A 505 -12.67 0.18 -18.05
C PHE A 505 -11.88 -0.70 -17.08
N LYS A 506 -11.97 -0.39 -15.78
CA LYS A 506 -11.39 -1.21 -14.68
C LYS A 506 -12.44 -1.98 -13.88
N SER A 507 -13.67 -1.47 -13.82
CA SER A 507 -14.80 -2.07 -13.11
C SER A 507 -16.07 -1.94 -13.95
N PHE A 508 -16.99 -2.89 -13.80
CA PHE A 508 -18.25 -2.95 -14.55
C PHE A 508 -19.45 -3.01 -13.60
N GLY A 509 -20.51 -2.31 -13.97
CA GLY A 509 -21.82 -2.39 -13.34
C GLY A 509 -22.89 -2.23 -14.42
N ASP A 510 -23.93 -1.48 -14.10
CA ASP A 510 -24.91 -1.09 -15.11
C ASP A 510 -24.30 -0.04 -16.06
N MET A 511 -24.73 -0.07 -17.32
CA MET A 511 -24.22 0.80 -18.38
C MET A 511 -24.39 2.29 -18.07
N HIS A 512 -25.50 2.66 -17.42
CA HIS A 512 -25.83 4.05 -17.10
C HIS A 512 -25.08 4.62 -15.88
N THR A 513 -24.40 3.78 -15.08
CA THR A 513 -23.63 4.22 -13.88
C THR A 513 -22.15 3.83 -13.91
N THR A 514 -21.65 3.38 -15.07
CA THR A 514 -20.26 2.94 -15.23
C THR A 514 -19.59 3.64 -16.40
N VAL A 515 -18.50 4.34 -16.12
CA VAL A 515 -17.70 5.06 -17.13
C VAL A 515 -16.24 4.58 -17.13
N PRO A 516 -15.50 4.79 -18.22
CA PRO A 516 -14.08 4.49 -18.24
C PRO A 516 -13.29 5.55 -17.42
N VAL A 517 -12.15 5.11 -16.90
CA VAL A 517 -11.24 5.87 -16.03
C VAL A 517 -9.85 5.89 -16.60
N GLU A 518 -9.01 6.81 -16.18
CA GLU A 518 -7.63 6.79 -16.60
C GLU A 518 -6.91 5.55 -16.04
N PRO A 519 -5.90 5.00 -16.76
CA PRO A 519 -5.19 3.81 -16.32
C PRO A 519 -4.54 3.90 -14.94
N HIS A 520 -4.35 5.10 -14.38
CA HIS A 520 -3.76 5.29 -13.05
C HIS A 520 -4.80 5.49 -11.93
N GLU A 521 -6.06 5.79 -12.26
CA GLU A 521 -7.13 6.00 -11.27
C GLU A 521 -7.54 4.69 -10.57
N SER A 522 -8.23 4.80 -9.42
CA SER A 522 -8.74 3.62 -8.67
C SER A 522 -9.66 2.74 -9.53
N GLU A 523 -9.68 1.43 -9.27
CA GLU A 523 -10.54 0.45 -9.95
C GLU A 523 -12.02 0.90 -9.97
N ARG A 524 -12.49 1.53 -8.89
CA ARG A 524 -13.88 1.97 -8.77
C ARG A 524 -14.13 3.45 -9.05
N ALA A 525 -13.13 4.21 -9.52
CA ALA A 525 -13.30 5.63 -9.82
C ALA A 525 -14.38 5.91 -10.88
N GLY A 526 -14.61 4.94 -11.79
CA GLY A 526 -15.61 5.02 -12.85
C GLY A 526 -17.01 4.57 -12.41
N ARG A 527 -17.19 4.27 -11.13
CA ARG A 527 -18.49 3.93 -10.52
C ARG A 527 -19.03 5.18 -9.83
N PHE A 528 -20.36 5.31 -9.72
CA PHE A 528 -21.04 6.42 -9.03
C PHE A 528 -21.05 7.76 -9.78
N VAL A 529 -20.94 7.71 -11.10
CA VAL A 529 -21.12 8.88 -11.94
C VAL A 529 -22.54 9.40 -11.76
N ARG A 530 -22.68 10.65 -11.24
CA ARG A 530 -23.96 11.31 -10.88
C ARG A 530 -24.64 10.80 -9.60
N GLN A 531 -23.97 9.97 -8.80
CA GLN A 531 -24.47 9.48 -7.52
C GLN A 531 -23.49 9.80 -6.39
N ALA A 532 -23.99 9.88 -5.16
CA ALA A 532 -23.12 9.90 -3.99
C ALA A 532 -22.25 8.63 -3.98
N LYS A 533 -20.98 8.75 -3.58
CA LYS A 533 -20.06 7.60 -3.42
C LYS A 533 -20.53 6.72 -2.24
N THR A 534 -21.51 5.87 -2.46
CA THR A 534 -22.10 4.97 -1.45
C THR A 534 -21.81 3.51 -1.80
N GLU A 535 -21.73 2.61 -0.83
CA GLU A 535 -21.68 1.18 -1.14
C GLU A 535 -22.99 0.73 -1.82
N CYS A 536 -22.89 -0.21 -2.76
CA CYS A 536 -24.06 -0.74 -3.47
C CYS A 536 -25.06 -1.35 -2.46
N GLY A 537 -26.37 -1.19 -2.70
CA GLY A 537 -27.44 -1.71 -1.84
C GLY A 537 -27.33 -3.21 -1.52
N ILE A 538 -26.66 -3.99 -2.38
CA ILE A 538 -26.34 -5.42 -2.18
C ILE A 538 -25.49 -5.64 -0.91
N HIS A 539 -24.69 -4.66 -0.48
CA HIS A 539 -23.76 -4.77 0.64
C HIS A 539 -24.23 -4.09 1.94
N THR A 540 -25.23 -3.21 1.88
CA THR A 540 -25.62 -2.36 3.01
C THR A 540 -26.73 -2.92 3.90
N ARG A 541 -27.48 -3.96 3.46
CA ARG A 541 -28.48 -4.75 4.22
C ARG A 541 -29.52 -3.98 5.08
N THR A 542 -29.70 -2.67 4.91
CA THR A 542 -30.74 -1.88 5.57
C THR A 542 -31.18 -0.73 4.68
N THR A 543 -32.42 -0.76 4.20
CA THR A 543 -33.46 0.28 4.39
C THR A 543 -34.76 -0.06 3.66
N PHE A 544 -35.91 0.31 4.25
CA PHE A 544 -37.23 0.31 3.61
C PHE A 544 -37.34 1.46 2.59
N ALA A 545 -38.32 1.41 1.68
CA ALA A 545 -38.59 2.46 0.69
C ALA A 545 -38.68 3.85 1.35
N GLY A 546 -37.92 4.83 0.82
CA GLY A 546 -37.93 6.22 1.25
C GLY A 546 -36.90 6.65 2.31
N ALA A 547 -36.00 5.77 2.77
CA ALA A 547 -34.88 6.17 3.63
C ALA A 547 -33.60 6.42 2.80
N PRO A 548 -32.83 7.49 3.06
CA PRO A 548 -31.65 7.84 2.27
C PRO A 548 -30.61 6.70 2.27
N HIS A 549 -30.15 6.34 1.07
CA HIS A 549 -29.20 5.27 0.82
C HIS A 549 -27.80 5.65 1.28
N GLY A 550 -27.30 4.97 2.30
CA GLY A 550 -26.06 5.34 2.97
C GLY A 550 -26.30 6.61 3.78
N GLY A 551 -26.09 6.55 5.09
CA GLY A 551 -26.27 7.72 5.95
C GLY A 551 -25.59 8.96 5.37
N SER A 552 -26.17 10.15 5.63
CA SER A 552 -25.58 11.42 5.19
C SER A 552 -24.10 11.45 5.52
N LEU A 553 -23.26 11.72 4.50
CA LEU A 553 -21.89 12.15 4.73
C LEU A 553 -21.98 13.49 5.46
N VAL A 554 -21.84 13.44 6.78
CA VAL A 554 -21.42 14.61 7.53
C VAL A 554 -19.98 14.86 7.11
N ASP A 555 -19.67 16.09 6.70
CA ASP A 555 -18.27 16.51 6.61
C ASP A 555 -17.69 16.43 8.03
N LEU A 556 -17.05 15.31 8.34
CA LEU A 556 -16.40 15.06 9.62
C LEU A 556 -14.98 15.60 9.62
N MET A 557 -14.59 16.41 8.60
CA MET A 557 -13.33 17.13 8.61
C MET A 557 -13.37 18.16 9.73
N VAL A 558 -12.84 17.76 10.87
CA VAL A 558 -12.64 18.63 11.99
C VAL A 558 -11.45 19.52 11.68
N LYS A 559 -11.71 20.81 11.46
CA LYS A 559 -10.69 21.80 11.10
C LYS A 559 -10.08 22.50 12.31
N ASP A 560 -10.69 22.37 13.48
CA ASP A 560 -10.22 22.99 14.72
C ASP A 560 -9.47 21.99 15.60
N ALA A 561 -8.33 22.45 16.15
CA ALA A 561 -7.41 21.61 16.90
C ALA A 561 -8.02 21.03 18.20
N ALA A 562 -8.97 21.73 18.82
CA ALA A 562 -9.55 21.32 20.11
C ALA A 562 -10.49 20.12 19.92
N THR A 563 -11.31 20.14 18.89
CA THR A 563 -12.21 19.02 18.54
C THR A 563 -11.41 17.83 17.99
N ILE A 564 -10.33 18.05 17.22
CA ILE A 564 -9.40 16.97 16.81
C ILE A 564 -8.83 16.28 18.04
N GLN A 565 -8.36 17.05 19.02
CA GLN A 565 -7.74 16.52 20.22
C GLN A 565 -8.74 15.74 21.07
N SER A 566 -9.98 16.22 21.21
CA SER A 566 -11.07 15.52 21.90
C SER A 566 -11.46 14.20 21.22
N LEU A 567 -11.60 14.19 19.89
CA LEU A 567 -11.92 12.98 19.12
C LEU A 567 -10.76 11.97 19.11
N THR A 568 -9.52 12.44 18.98
CA THR A 568 -8.33 11.59 19.06
C THR A 568 -8.20 10.96 20.45
N SER A 569 -8.50 11.73 21.51
CA SER A 569 -8.43 11.24 22.89
C SER A 569 -9.55 10.26 23.25
N SER A 570 -10.67 10.30 22.53
CA SER A 570 -11.80 9.38 22.69
C SER A 570 -11.77 8.21 21.69
N ALA A 571 -10.79 8.20 20.77
CA ALA A 571 -10.65 7.15 19.78
C ALA A 571 -10.13 5.86 20.44
N VAL A 572 -10.90 4.79 20.29
CA VAL A 572 -10.56 3.46 20.84
C VAL A 572 -9.74 2.61 19.85
N LYS A 573 -9.57 3.09 18.61
CA LYS A 573 -8.79 2.45 17.53
C LYS A 573 -8.31 3.49 16.51
N THR A 574 -7.07 3.34 16.04
CA THR A 574 -6.47 4.13 14.96
C THR A 574 -6.39 3.28 13.69
N ILE A 575 -6.65 3.87 12.52
CA ILE A 575 -6.51 3.22 11.21
C ILE A 575 -5.66 4.15 10.34
N GLU A 576 -4.61 3.61 9.72
CA GLU A 576 -3.68 4.35 8.87
C GLU A 576 -3.87 3.95 7.40
N LEU A 577 -3.88 4.93 6.49
CA LEU A 577 -4.15 4.73 5.06
C LEU A 577 -2.83 4.61 4.30
N ASN A 578 -2.79 3.79 3.24
CA ASN A 578 -1.61 3.64 2.40
C ASN A 578 -1.60 4.59 1.19
N GLU A 579 -0.44 4.71 0.52
CA GLU A 579 -0.16 5.67 -0.57
C GLU A 579 -1.17 5.66 -1.73
N ARG A 580 -1.84 4.53 -2.01
CA ARG A 580 -2.91 4.46 -3.03
C ARG A 580 -4.19 5.19 -2.62
N GLN A 581 -4.43 5.36 -1.33
CA GLN A 581 -5.62 6.00 -0.76
C GLN A 581 -5.40 7.49 -0.48
N VAL A 582 -4.14 7.89 -0.28
CA VAL A 582 -3.70 9.29 -0.17
C VAL A 582 -4.07 10.07 -1.45
N GLY A 583 -3.93 9.45 -2.64
CA GLY A 583 -4.28 10.06 -3.92
C GLY A 583 -5.78 10.33 -4.15
N THR A 584 -6.68 9.87 -3.27
CA THR A 584 -8.11 10.22 -3.31
C THR A 584 -8.53 11.25 -2.26
N VAL A 585 -7.62 11.63 -1.36
CA VAL A 585 -7.87 12.57 -0.25
C VAL A 585 -7.09 13.89 -0.43
N PHE A 586 -6.16 13.96 -1.39
CA PHE A 586 -5.45 15.19 -1.75
C PHE A 586 -5.97 15.85 -3.02
#